data_AF-A0A9P8FVY6-F1
#
_entry.id   AF-A0A9P8FVY6-F1
#
_cell.length_a   1.000
_cell.length_b   1.000
_cell.length_c   1.000
_cell.angle_alpha   90.00
_cell.angle_beta   90.00
_cell.angle_gamma   90.00
#
_symmetry.space_group_name_H-M   'P 1'
#
loop_
_entity.id
_entity.type
_entity.pdbx_description
1 polymer ?
#
loop_
_entity_poly.entity_id
_entity_poly.type
_entity_poly.pdbx_seq_one_letter_code
_entity_poly.pdbx_strand_id
1 'polypeptide(L)'
;MTILGTSSRALACGVTISNQAALRTYATSQPASLARNHRVVVIGAGAAGLSPSYQLLRWGNFAPKDIAVVDPAQWHHYQPG
;
A
#
# COMPACT_ATOMS: atom_id res chain seq x y z
N MET A 1 41.87 14.67 59.00
CA MET A 1 42.03 13.35 58.35
C MET A 1 40.67 12.95 57.83
N THR A 2 40.48 12.98 56.52
CA THR A 2 39.21 12.87 55.77
C THR A 2 38.64 11.45 55.84
N ILE A 3 37.32 11.32 56.00
CA ILE A 3 36.59 10.13 55.53
C ILE A 3 35.31 10.61 54.84
N LEU A 4 35.27 10.42 53.52
CA LEU A 4 34.12 10.64 52.64
C LEU A 4 33.00 9.67 53.05
N GLY A 5 31.84 10.21 53.44
CA GLY A 5 30.62 9.45 53.66
C GLY A 5 29.61 9.72 52.55
N THR A 6 29.52 8.80 51.59
CA THR A 6 28.53 8.80 50.51
C THR A 6 27.17 8.37 51.03
N SER A 7 26.10 9.15 50.81
CA SER A 7 24.73 8.66 50.99
C SER A 7 23.75 9.39 50.07
N SER A 8 23.39 8.68 49.01
CA SER A 8 22.04 8.55 48.46
C SER A 8 21.31 9.82 48.01
N ARG A 9 21.65 10.29 46.81
CA ARG A 9 20.67 11.02 45.99
C ARG A 9 19.63 9.98 45.53
N ALA A 10 18.49 9.93 46.20
CA ALA A 10 17.32 9.26 45.70
C ALA A 10 16.90 9.96 44.40
N LEU A 11 17.35 9.44 43.25
CA LEU A 11 16.67 9.71 42.00
C LEU A 11 15.34 8.95 42.09
N ALA A 12 14.29 9.65 42.50
CA ALA A 12 12.95 9.19 42.16
C ALA A 12 12.91 9.14 40.64
N CYS A 13 12.98 7.93 40.09
CA CYS A 13 12.55 7.67 38.73
C CYS A 13 11.06 7.97 38.72
N GLY A 14 10.73 9.24 38.52
CA GLY A 14 9.39 9.67 38.18
C GLY A 14 9.09 9.02 36.84
N VAL A 15 8.48 7.85 36.88
CA VAL A 15 7.84 7.27 35.72
C VAL A 15 6.64 8.17 35.44
N THR A 16 6.88 9.25 34.72
CA THR A 16 5.82 9.92 33.98
C THR A 16 5.39 8.93 32.93
N ILE A 17 4.31 8.18 33.21
CA ILE A 17 3.58 7.44 32.20
C ILE A 17 2.97 8.49 31.29
N SER A 18 3.76 9.01 30.34
CA SER A 18 3.22 9.72 29.21
C SER A 18 2.36 8.70 28.49
N ASN A 19 1.05 8.79 28.69
CA ASN A 19 0.06 8.08 27.89
C ASN A 19 0.12 8.66 26.48
N GLN A 20 1.20 8.34 25.77
CA GLN A 20 1.36 8.51 24.35
C GLN A 20 0.39 7.50 23.77
N ALA A 21 -0.90 7.89 23.70
CA ALA A 21 -1.87 7.19 22.89
C ALA A 21 -1.23 7.09 21.52
N ALA A 22 -0.70 5.91 21.19
CA ALA A 22 -0.06 5.67 19.91
C ALA A 22 -1.10 6.04 18.86
N LEU A 23 -0.90 7.18 18.20
CA LEU A 23 -1.72 7.57 17.07
C LEU A 23 -1.54 6.45 16.07
N ARG A 24 -2.54 5.55 16.00
CA ARG A 24 -2.58 4.53 14.98
C ARG A 24 -2.80 5.26 13.67
N THR A 25 -1.69 5.60 13.01
CA THR A 25 -1.73 6.09 11.64
C THR A 25 -2.11 4.91 10.77
N TYR A 26 -3.41 4.81 10.47
CA TYR A 26 -3.87 3.95 9.40
C TYR A 26 -3.22 4.41 8.10
N ALA A 27 -2.88 3.48 7.21
CA ALA A 27 -2.46 3.83 5.87
C ALA A 27 -3.63 4.55 5.17
N THR A 28 -3.62 5.88 5.17
CA THR A 28 -4.52 6.68 4.35
C THR A 28 -3.96 6.58 2.93
N SER A 29 -4.70 5.90 2.05
CA SER A 29 -4.42 6.03 0.62
C SER A 29 -4.72 7.49 0.25
N GLN A 30 -3.69 8.22 -0.16
CA GLN A 30 -3.93 9.48 -0.87
C GLN A 30 -4.63 9.12 -2.18
N PRO A 31 -5.76 9.77 -2.53
CA PRO A 31 -6.36 9.54 -3.83
C PRO A 31 -5.31 9.89 -4.90
N ALA A 32 -4.97 8.89 -5.73
CA ALA A 32 -4.10 9.11 -6.87
C ALA A 32 -4.68 10.25 -7.71
N SER A 33 -3.82 11.13 -8.22
CA SER A 33 -4.26 12.32 -8.96
C SER A 33 -5.24 11.91 -10.08
N LEU A 34 -6.26 12.75 -10.29
CA LEU A 34 -7.38 12.58 -11.24
C LEU A 34 -6.98 12.31 -12.69
N ALA A 35 -5.69 12.18 -13.01
CA ALA A 35 -5.18 12.19 -14.36
C ALA A 35 -5.54 10.93 -15.16
N ARG A 36 -5.76 9.76 -14.55
CA ARG A 36 -6.09 8.52 -15.30
C ARG A 36 -6.87 7.49 -14.47
N ASN A 37 -8.14 7.79 -14.20
CA ASN A 37 -9.02 6.89 -13.47
C ASN A 37 -9.62 5.85 -14.42
N HIS A 38 -9.02 4.66 -14.48
CA HIS A 38 -9.64 3.48 -15.10
C HIS A 38 -10.55 2.81 -14.05
N ARG A 39 -11.72 2.33 -14.46
CA ARG A 39 -12.67 1.63 -13.57
C ARG A 39 -12.14 0.25 -13.17
N VAL A 40 -11.39 -0.39 -14.05
CA VAL A 40 -10.79 -1.70 -13.83
C VAL A 40 -9.32 -1.64 -14.20
N VAL A 41 -8.47 -2.17 -13.32
CA VAL A 41 -7.03 -2.34 -13.57
C VAL A 41 -6.72 -3.83 -13.54
N VAL A 42 -6.16 -4.34 -14.62
CA VAL A 42 -5.69 -5.72 -14.77
C VAL A 42 -4.17 -5.71 -14.74
N ILE A 43 -3.58 -6.51 -13.87
CA ILE A 43 -2.12 -6.64 -13.72
C ILE A 43 -1.70 -7.93 -14.42
N GLY A 44 -0.78 -7.80 -15.37
CA GLY A 44 -0.33 -8.88 -16.23
C GLY A 44 -1.22 -9.05 -17.46
N ALA A 45 -0.59 -9.15 -18.63
CA ALA A 45 -1.30 -9.23 -19.91
C ALA A 45 -1.10 -10.59 -20.62
N GLY A 46 -0.88 -11.65 -19.84
CA GLY A 46 -1.02 -13.01 -20.33
C GLY A 46 -2.47 -13.36 -20.70
N ALA A 47 -2.72 -14.62 -21.07
CA ALA A 47 -4.06 -15.10 -21.43
C ALA A 47 -5.12 -14.78 -20.35
N ALA A 48 -4.77 -15.00 -19.08
CA ALA A 48 -5.66 -14.73 -17.95
C ALA A 48 -6.00 -13.25 -17.76
N GLY A 49 -5.15 -12.32 -18.21
CA GLY A 49 -5.42 -10.87 -18.11
C GLY A 49 -6.23 -10.34 -19.30
N LEU A 50 -5.91 -10.80 -20.51
CA LEU A 50 -6.60 -10.37 -21.72
C LEU A 50 -8.02 -10.94 -21.85
N SER A 51 -8.22 -12.22 -21.54
CA SER A 51 -9.53 -12.88 -21.64
C SER A 51 -10.65 -12.15 -20.88
N PRO A 52 -10.54 -11.86 -19.57
CA PRO A 52 -11.56 -11.12 -18.85
C PRO A 52 -11.66 -9.66 -19.30
N SER A 53 -10.55 -9.01 -19.71
CA SER A 53 -10.59 -7.65 -20.24
C SER A 53 -11.50 -7.54 -21.47
N TYR A 54 -11.42 -8.50 -22.39
CA TYR A 54 -12.32 -8.55 -23.55
C TYR A 54 -13.75 -8.95 -23.21
N GLN A 55 -13.96 -9.78 -22.18
CA GLN A 55 -15.31 -10.10 -21.70
C GLN A 55 -16.01 -8.86 -21.12
N LEU A 56 -15.28 -8.04 -20.35
CA LEU A 56 -15.79 -6.78 -19.81
C LEU A 56 -16.21 -5.81 -20.92
N LEU A 57 -15.43 -5.73 -22.00
CA LEU A 57 -15.79 -4.95 -23.19
C LEU A 57 -17.03 -5.51 -23.89
N ARG A 58 -17.16 -6.84 -23.99
CA ARG A 58 -18.34 -7.48 -24.60
C ARG A 58 -19.63 -7.27 -23.81
N TRP A 59 -19.56 -7.17 -22.48
CA TRP A 59 -20.74 -6.90 -21.66
C TRP A 59 -21.27 -5.46 -21.79
N GLY A 60 -20.52 -4.54 -22.39
CA GLY A 60 -21.00 -3.19 -22.72
C GLY A 60 -21.08 -2.21 -21.56
N ASN A 61 -20.83 -2.64 -20.33
CA ASN A 61 -20.78 -1.77 -19.14
C ASN A 61 -19.45 -1.01 -19.00
N PHE A 62 -18.45 -1.34 -19.82
CA PHE A 62 -17.11 -0.78 -19.77
C PHE A 62 -16.68 -0.33 -21.17
N ALA A 63 -16.20 0.91 -21.27
CA ALA A 63 -15.54 1.38 -22.49
C ALA A 63 -14.07 0.92 -22.51
N PRO A 64 -13.43 0.86 -23.69
CA PRO A 64 -11.99 0.55 -23.81
C PRO A 64 -11.09 1.43 -22.93
N LYS A 65 -11.49 2.69 -22.72
CA LYS A 65 -10.75 3.64 -21.88
C LYS A 65 -10.98 3.43 -20.37
N ASP A 66 -11.97 2.62 -19.98
CA ASP A 66 -12.25 2.30 -18.58
C ASP A 66 -11.39 1.16 -18.03
N ILE A 67 -10.69 0.43 -18.90
CA ILE A 67 -9.89 -0.74 -18.51
C ILE A 67 -8.41 -0.42 -18.77
N ALA A 68 -7.59 -0.45 -17.72
CA ALA A 68 -6.14 -0.41 -17.83
C ALA A 68 -5.58 -1.81 -17.68
N VAL A 69 -4.71 -2.21 -18.60
CA VAL A 69 -3.89 -3.41 -18.47
C VAL A 69 -2.45 -2.95 -18.27
N VAL A 70 -1.81 -3.43 -17.20
CA VAL A 70 -0.42 -3.10 -16.85
C VAL A 70 0.41 -4.36 -16.94
N ASP A 71 1.37 -4.38 -17.87
CA ASP A 71 2.28 -5.51 -18.08
C ASP A 71 3.67 -4.99 -18.45
N PRO A 72 4.75 -5.56 -17.89
CA PRO A 72 6.11 -5.16 -18.24
C PRO A 72 6.54 -5.63 -19.64
N ALA A 73 5.91 -6.67 -20.19
CA ALA A 73 6.25 -7.20 -21.50
C ALA A 73 5.46 -6.45 -22.60
N GLN A 74 6.16 -6.09 -23.68
CA GLN A 74 5.51 -5.45 -24.84
C GLN A 74 4.69 -6.45 -25.68
N TRP A 75 4.97 -7.75 -25.55
CA TRP A 75 4.42 -8.80 -26.38
C TRP A 75 3.83 -9.91 -25.51
N HIS A 76 2.61 -10.34 -25.85
CA HIS A 76 1.96 -11.48 -25.23
C HIS A 76 2.22 -12.72 -26.08
N HIS A 77 3.04 -13.63 -25.58
CA HIS A 77 3.26 -14.92 -26.24
C HIS A 77 2.16 -15.90 -25.84
N TYR A 78 1.59 -16.57 -26.83
CA TYR A 78 0.71 -17.71 -26.59
C TYR A 78 1.54 -18.86 -26.04
N GLN A 79 1.24 -19.30 -24.81
CA GLN A 79 1.82 -20.49 -24.23
C GLN A 79 0.76 -21.61 -24.25
N PRO A 80 0.92 -22.62 -25.11
CA PRO A 80 0.12 -23.83 -25.05
C PRO A 80 0.57 -24.71 -23.89
N GLY A 81 -0.38 -25.24 -23.12
CA GLY A 81 -0.12 -26.12 -21.98
C GLY A 81 -1.43 -26.56 -21.32
#